data_AF-A0A2V8MQ50-F1
#
_entry.id   AF-A0A2V8MQ50-F1
#
_cell.length_a   1.000
_cell.length_b   1.000
_cell.length_c   1.000
_cell.angle_alpha   90.00
_cell.angle_beta   90.00
_cell.angle_gamma   90.00
#
_symmetry.space_group_name_H-M   'P 1'
#
loop_
_entity.id
_entity.type
_entity.pdbx_description
1 polymer ?
#
loop_
_entity_poly.entity_id
_entity_poly.type
_entity_poly.pdbx_seq_one_letter_code
_entity_poly.pdbx_strand_id
1 'polypeptide(L)'
;MHPLYIPAPYQDSAEFGRLILRDGSTATVRVATVQDAPAVADFFHRLSPESRQHRFFSCAEPSAELVQSLCDSSNPRSKLTLVITRTSSGHEGIIGAGSYIARDAKSAEVAMAVEDRFQGKGIGTHLLERLALLAA
;
A
#
# COMPACT_ATOMS: atom_id res chain seq x y z
N MET A 1 2.87 7.83 -29.32
CA MET A 1 3.37 6.53 -28.85
C MET A 1 2.42 6.02 -27.80
N HIS A 2 1.70 4.93 -28.05
CA HIS A 2 0.94 4.25 -27.00
C HIS A 2 1.93 3.42 -26.19
N PRO A 3 2.03 3.60 -24.85
CA PRO A 3 2.78 2.66 -24.04
C PRO A 3 2.13 1.29 -24.19
N LEU A 4 2.85 0.35 -24.80
CA LEU A 4 2.48 -1.05 -24.77
C LEU A 4 2.61 -1.48 -23.31
N TYR A 5 1.47 -1.69 -22.66
CA TYR A 5 1.44 -2.38 -21.38
C TYR A 5 1.98 -3.78 -21.61
N ILE A 6 3.22 -4.01 -21.18
CA ILE A 6 3.81 -5.35 -21.08
C ILE A 6 3.39 -5.85 -19.70
N PRO A 7 2.48 -6.83 -19.58
CA PRO A 7 2.18 -7.42 -18.29
C PRO A 7 3.49 -7.93 -17.68
N ALA A 8 3.67 -7.71 -16.38
CA ALA A 8 4.85 -8.20 -15.67
C ALA A 8 5.01 -9.71 -15.94
N PRO A 9 6.24 -10.19 -16.20
CA PRO A 9 6.47 -11.62 -16.36
C PRO A 9 5.88 -12.37 -15.15
N TYR A 10 5.29 -13.54 -15.42
CA TYR A 10 4.49 -14.45 -14.56
C TYR A 10 4.93 -14.67 -13.09
N GLN A 11 6.04 -14.07 -12.65
CA GLN A 11 6.61 -14.16 -11.30
C GLN A 11 5.95 -13.23 -10.27
N ASP A 12 5.23 -12.17 -10.67
CA ASP A 12 4.60 -11.21 -9.75
C ASP A 12 3.09 -11.06 -10.06
N SER A 13 2.20 -11.51 -9.17
CA SER A 13 0.76 -11.27 -9.26
C SER A 13 0.42 -9.84 -8.85
N ALA A 14 -0.81 -9.37 -9.06
CA ALA A 14 -1.23 -8.06 -8.54
C ALA A 14 -1.16 -8.00 -7.00
N GLU A 15 -1.36 -9.15 -6.34
CA GLU A 15 -1.37 -9.32 -4.87
C GLU A 15 0.03 -9.41 -4.25
N PHE A 16 1.04 -9.84 -5.00
CA PHE A 16 2.40 -10.03 -4.49
C PHE A 16 3.45 -9.80 -5.57
N GLY A 17 4.57 -9.17 -5.21
CA GLY A 17 5.74 -9.21 -6.08
C GLY A 17 6.86 -8.26 -5.71
N ARG A 18 7.94 -8.32 -6.51
CA ARG A 18 9.07 -7.38 -6.38
C ARG A 18 8.81 -6.11 -7.18
N LEU A 19 9.30 -4.99 -6.65
CA LEU A 19 9.25 -3.68 -7.27
C LEU A 19 10.67 -3.15 -7.42
N ILE A 20 10.94 -2.50 -8.55
CA ILE A 20 12.11 -1.66 -8.74
C ILE A 20 11.63 -0.21 -8.66
N LEU A 21 12.09 0.51 -7.66
CA LEU A 21 11.75 1.91 -7.44
C LEU A 21 12.51 2.81 -8.40
N ARG A 22 12.08 4.07 -8.53
CA ARG A 22 12.69 5.05 -9.46
C ARG A 22 14.16 5.35 -9.18
N ASP A 23 14.63 5.13 -7.95
CA ASP A 23 16.04 5.28 -7.57
C ASP A 23 16.86 4.01 -7.77
N GLY A 24 16.30 2.98 -8.42
CA GLY A 24 16.91 1.68 -8.65
C GLY A 24 16.91 0.74 -7.44
N SER A 25 16.44 1.20 -6.27
CA SER A 25 16.30 0.33 -5.11
C SER A 25 15.13 -0.64 -5.27
N THR A 26 15.18 -1.76 -4.55
CA THR A 26 14.12 -2.78 -4.58
C THR A 26 13.21 -2.69 -3.38
N ALA A 27 11.94 -3.02 -3.59
CA ALA A 27 10.94 -3.22 -2.54
C ALA A 27 10.10 -4.46 -2.87
N THR A 28 9.30 -4.91 -1.90
CA THR A 28 8.32 -5.97 -2.09
C THR A 28 6.94 -5.41 -1.84
N VAL A 29 5.96 -5.81 -2.63
CA VAL A 29 4.55 -5.49 -2.39
C VAL A 29 3.80 -6.77 -2.12
N ARG A 30 2.86 -6.70 -1.17
CA ARG A 30 2.03 -7.84 -0.79
C ARG A 30 0.71 -7.38 -0.18
N VAL A 31 -0.30 -8.25 -0.17
CA VAL A 31 -1.52 -8.05 0.62
C VAL A 31 -1.16 -8.01 2.11
N ALA A 32 -1.78 -7.07 2.84
CA ALA A 32 -1.67 -6.98 4.28
C ALA A 32 -2.47 -8.11 4.94
N THR A 33 -1.92 -8.69 5.99
CA THR A 33 -2.57 -9.69 6.82
C THR A 33 -2.81 -9.15 8.23
N VAL A 34 -3.66 -9.80 9.01
CA VAL A 34 -3.97 -9.40 10.40
C VAL A 34 -2.72 -9.33 11.29
N GLN A 35 -1.67 -10.09 10.97
CA GLN A 35 -0.39 -10.08 11.67
C GLN A 35 0.43 -8.82 11.41
N ASP A 36 0.13 -8.06 10.35
CA ASP A 36 0.81 -6.81 10.02
C ASP A 36 0.36 -5.63 10.87
N ALA A 37 -0.70 -5.77 11.69
CA ALA A 37 -1.26 -4.66 12.46
C ALA A 37 -0.21 -3.87 13.27
N PRO A 38 0.75 -4.51 13.98
CA PRO A 38 1.82 -3.78 14.66
C PRO A 38 2.72 -2.98 13.69
N ALA A 39 3.10 -3.58 12.56
CA ALA A 39 3.97 -2.94 11.57
C ALA A 39 3.26 -1.80 10.83
N VAL A 40 1.95 -1.93 10.58
CA VAL A 40 1.11 -0.91 9.96
C VAL A 40 0.90 0.27 10.92
N ALA A 41 0.66 0.01 12.21
CA ALA A 41 0.59 1.06 13.23
C ALA A 41 1.90 1.85 13.31
N ASP A 42 3.03 1.15 13.40
CA ASP A 42 4.37 1.76 13.43
C ASP A 42 4.67 2.56 12.14
N PHE A 43 4.26 2.06 10.97
CA PHE A 43 4.32 2.83 9.72
C PHE A 43 3.53 4.14 9.79
N PHE A 44 2.27 4.11 10.24
CA PHE A 44 1.46 5.32 10.36
C PHE A 44 1.98 6.29 11.42
N HIS A 45 2.59 5.80 12.49
CA HIS A 45 3.25 6.61 13.51
C HIS A 45 4.45 7.38 12.93
N ARG A 46 5.22 6.76 12.02
CA ARG A 46 6.38 7.41 11.37
C ARG A 46 6.03 8.46 10.32
N LEU A 47 4.77 8.54 9.88
CA LEU A 47 4.35 9.53 8.88
C LEU A 47 4.36 10.95 9.46
N SER A 48 4.75 11.92 8.65
CA SER A 48 4.56 13.32 8.99
C SER A 48 3.07 13.66 9.22
N PRO A 49 2.75 14.71 10.00
CA PRO A 49 1.38 15.17 10.17
C PRO A 49 0.66 15.46 8.84
N GLU A 50 1.38 16.03 7.85
CA GLU A 50 0.86 16.30 6.50
C GLU A 50 0.52 14.99 5.77
N SER A 51 1.43 14.02 5.77
CA SER A 51 1.20 12.69 5.18
C SER A 51 0.01 11.97 5.85
N ARG A 52 -0.16 12.10 7.17
CA ARG A 52 -1.34 11.59 7.89
C ARG A 52 -2.62 12.33 7.49
N GLN A 53 -2.56 13.66 7.38
CA GLN A 53 -3.70 14.46 6.96
C GLN A 53 -4.18 14.08 5.56
N HIS A 54 -3.27 13.85 4.63
CA HIS A 54 -3.63 13.36 3.30
C HIS A 54 -4.22 11.94 3.31
N ARG A 55 -3.77 11.08 4.23
CA ARG A 55 -4.24 9.69 4.32
C ARG A 55 -5.59 9.54 5.01
N PHE A 56 -5.81 10.29 6.08
CA PHE A 56 -6.93 10.12 7.02
C PHE A 56 -7.83 11.35 7.14
N PHE A 57 -7.57 12.40 6.36
CA PHE A 57 -8.19 13.73 6.53
C PHE A 57 -8.04 14.30 7.96
N SER A 58 -7.03 13.81 8.68
CA SER A 58 -6.71 14.16 10.07
C SER A 58 -5.21 13.94 10.32
N CYS A 59 -4.59 14.81 11.10
CA CYS A 59 -3.21 14.64 11.54
C CYS A 59 -3.07 13.62 12.70
N ALA A 60 -4.19 13.16 13.27
CA ALA A 60 -4.18 12.22 14.38
C ALA A 60 -3.64 10.84 13.96
N GLU A 61 -3.10 10.11 14.92
CA GLU A 61 -2.77 8.70 14.70
C GLU A 61 -4.05 7.88 14.53
N PRO A 62 -4.04 6.87 13.63
CA PRO A 62 -5.18 5.98 13.47
C PRO A 62 -5.41 5.17 14.74
N SER A 63 -6.67 4.91 15.08
CA SER A 63 -7.00 4.02 16.20
C SER A 63 -6.54 2.58 15.92
N ALA A 64 -6.32 1.81 16.98
CA ALA A 64 -5.98 0.39 16.85
C ALA A 64 -7.05 -0.39 16.07
N GLU A 65 -8.33 -0.05 16.24
CA GLU A 65 -9.45 -0.65 15.50
C GLU A 65 -9.38 -0.35 13.99
N LEU A 66 -9.02 0.87 13.62
CA LEU A 66 -8.84 1.24 12.21
C LEU A 66 -7.65 0.48 11.60
N VAL A 67 -6.52 0.38 12.32
CA VAL A 67 -5.36 -0.39 11.86
C VAL A 67 -5.71 -1.87 11.67
N GLN A 68 -6.43 -2.48 12.61
CA GLN A 68 -6.90 -3.87 12.48
C GLN A 68 -7.82 -4.03 11.27
N SER A 69 -8.76 -3.11 11.06
CA SER A 69 -9.65 -3.14 9.90
C SER A 69 -8.90 -3.03 8.57
N LEU A 70 -7.85 -2.20 8.51
CA LEU A 70 -6.98 -2.08 7.33
C LEU A 70 -6.19 -3.37 7.06
N CYS A 71 -5.85 -4.14 8.08
CA CYS A 71 -5.11 -5.40 7.95
C CYS A 71 -6.01 -6.61 7.65
N ASP A 72 -7.33 -6.46 7.75
CA ASP A 72 -8.31 -7.49 7.44
C ASP A 72 -8.75 -7.40 5.97
N SER A 73 -8.10 -8.20 5.11
CA SER A 73 -8.43 -8.37 3.69
C SER A 73 -9.25 -9.64 3.42
N SER A 74 -9.99 -10.16 4.41
CA SER A 74 -10.76 -11.42 4.28
C SER A 74 -11.87 -11.38 3.23
N ASN A 75 -12.35 -10.19 2.86
CA ASN A 75 -13.32 -9.99 1.79
C ASN A 75 -12.81 -8.96 0.76
N PRO A 76 -12.00 -9.40 -0.23
CA PRO A 76 -11.44 -8.53 -1.26
C PRO A 76 -12.50 -7.79 -2.10
N ARG A 77 -13.72 -8.32 -2.23
CA ARG A 77 -14.80 -7.59 -2.94
C ARG A 77 -15.23 -6.31 -2.21
N SER A 78 -14.97 -6.23 -0.90
CA SER A 78 -15.38 -5.09 -0.07
C SER A 78 -14.20 -4.16 0.25
N LYS A 79 -13.03 -4.71 0.56
CA LYS A 79 -11.83 -3.95 0.87
C LYS A 79 -10.59 -4.84 0.73
N LEU A 80 -9.46 -4.22 0.44
CA LEU A 80 -8.16 -4.88 0.45
C LEU A 80 -7.08 -3.83 0.69
N THR A 81 -6.05 -4.21 1.42
CA THR A 81 -4.86 -3.38 1.64
C THR A 81 -3.62 -4.06 1.09
N LEU A 82 -2.83 -3.31 0.33
CA LEU A 82 -1.47 -3.64 -0.04
C LEU A 82 -0.48 -2.88 0.85
N VAL A 83 0.59 -3.55 1.24
CA VAL A 83 1.76 -2.95 1.88
C VAL A 83 2.97 -3.11 0.98
N ILE A 84 3.82 -2.09 0.97
CA ILE A 84 5.14 -2.14 0.34
C ILE A 84 6.18 -2.18 1.45
N THR A 85 7.00 -3.22 1.45
CA THR A 85 8.05 -3.45 2.43
C THR A 85 9.43 -3.30 1.81
N ARG A 86 10.40 -2.93 2.65
CA ARG A 86 11.82 -2.94 2.31
C ARG A 86 12.64 -3.43 3.50
N THR A 87 13.61 -4.28 3.23
CA THR A 87 14.58 -4.72 4.23
C THR A 87 15.74 -3.74 4.30
N SER A 88 16.05 -3.26 5.49
CA SER A 88 17.24 -2.46 5.78
C SER A 88 17.88 -2.96 7.07
N SER A 89 19.20 -3.19 7.06
CA SER A 89 19.95 -3.65 8.24
C SER A 89 19.32 -4.89 8.91
N GLY A 90 18.84 -5.84 8.12
CA GLY A 90 18.21 -7.08 8.60
C GLY A 90 16.76 -6.95 9.06
N HIS A 91 16.17 -5.75 9.02
CA HIS A 91 14.79 -5.52 9.46
C HIS A 91 13.90 -5.16 8.26
N GLU A 92 12.81 -5.88 8.09
CA GLU A 92 11.77 -5.54 7.11
C GLU A 92 10.82 -4.49 7.72
N GLY A 93 10.64 -3.37 7.02
CA GLY A 93 9.71 -2.31 7.42
C GLY A 93 8.75 -1.95 6.28
N ILE A 94 7.51 -1.60 6.64
CA ILE A 94 6.54 -1.04 5.70
C ILE A 94 6.95 0.40 5.38
N ILE A 95 7.06 0.70 4.09
CA ILE A 95 7.43 2.02 3.56
C ILE A 95 6.30 2.68 2.75
N GLY A 96 5.22 1.94 2.50
CA GLY A 96 4.00 2.45 1.90
C GLY A 96 2.84 1.50 2.13
N ALA A 97 1.63 2.03 2.22
CA ALA A 97 0.41 1.24 2.34
C ALA A 97 -0.70 1.89 1.51
N GLY A 98 -1.45 1.08 0.77
CA GLY A 98 -2.58 1.52 -0.04
C GLY A 98 -3.74 0.56 0.11
N SER A 99 -4.95 1.08 0.19
CA SER A 99 -6.16 0.29 0.33
C SER A 99 -7.25 0.79 -0.60
N TYR A 100 -8.12 -0.11 -1.05
CA TYR A 100 -9.42 0.28 -1.56
C TYR A 100 -10.55 -0.16 -0.63
N ILE A 101 -11.66 0.57 -0.69
CA ILE A 101 -12.94 0.22 -0.05
C ILE A 101 -14.04 0.38 -1.10
N ALA A 102 -14.77 -0.68 -1.39
CA ALA A 102 -15.89 -0.66 -2.33
C ALA A 102 -17.00 0.27 -1.79
N ARG A 103 -17.45 1.20 -2.63
CA ARG A 103 -18.66 2.02 -2.38
C ARG A 103 -19.91 1.30 -2.86
N ASP A 104 -19.79 0.62 -4.00
CA ASP A 104 -20.84 -0.17 -4.63
C ASP A 104 -20.22 -1.27 -5.51
N ALA A 105 -21.05 -1.98 -6.29
CA ALA A 105 -20.61 -3.09 -7.14
C ALA A 105 -19.69 -2.68 -8.33
N LYS A 106 -19.52 -1.38 -8.59
CA LYS A 106 -18.78 -0.84 -9.74
C LYS A 106 -17.77 0.25 -9.36
N SER A 107 -17.74 0.69 -8.10
CA SER A 107 -16.85 1.77 -7.66
C SER A 107 -16.23 1.49 -6.30
N ALA A 108 -15.00 1.94 -6.13
CA ALA A 108 -14.25 1.87 -4.88
C ALA A 108 -13.49 3.18 -4.64
N GLU A 109 -13.34 3.55 -3.37
CA GLU A 109 -12.41 4.58 -2.96
C GLU A 109 -11.03 3.97 -2.79
N VAL A 110 -10.00 4.68 -3.24
CA VAL A 110 -8.60 4.34 -2.99
C VAL A 110 -7.98 5.41 -2.11
N ALA A 111 -7.20 4.97 -1.13
CA ALA A 111 -6.36 5.86 -0.35
C ALA A 111 -5.05 5.17 0.02
N MET A 112 -3.97 5.95 0.08
CA MET A 112 -2.62 5.44 0.27
C MET A 112 -1.71 6.45 0.94
N ALA A 113 -0.68 5.95 1.58
CA ALA A 113 0.38 6.74 2.18
C ALA A 113 1.74 6.14 1.83
N VAL A 114 2.74 7.00 1.76
CA VAL A 114 4.14 6.64 1.56
C VAL A 114 4.95 7.36 2.62
N GLU A 115 5.83 6.62 3.31
CA GLU A 115 6.70 7.20 4.33
C GLU A 115 7.58 8.28 3.70
N ASP A 116 7.69 9.43 4.37
CA ASP A 116 8.15 10.70 3.78
C ASP A 116 9.52 10.58 3.09
N ARG A 117 10.48 9.85 3.68
CA ARG A 117 11.82 9.61 3.10
C ARG A 117 11.83 8.75 1.82
N PHE A 118 10.72 8.09 1.50
CA PHE A 118 10.55 7.25 0.32
C PHE A 118 9.62 7.87 -0.74
N GLN A 119 9.11 9.08 -0.49
CA GLN A 119 8.34 9.81 -1.50
C GLN A 119 9.20 10.16 -2.72
N GLY A 120 8.54 10.38 -3.86
CA GLY A 120 9.21 10.61 -5.15
C GLY A 120 9.80 9.36 -5.82
N LYS A 121 9.77 8.20 -5.16
CA LYS A 121 10.38 6.94 -5.66
C LYS A 121 9.44 6.04 -6.46
N GLY A 122 8.21 6.48 -6.75
CA GLY A 122 7.22 5.73 -7.54
C GLY A 122 6.32 4.76 -6.76
N ILE A 123 6.45 4.70 -5.43
CA ILE A 123 5.69 3.78 -4.56
C ILE A 123 4.17 3.98 -4.68
N GLY A 124 3.70 5.22 -4.65
CA GLY A 124 2.26 5.52 -4.79
C GLY A 124 1.69 5.07 -6.14
N THR A 125 2.46 5.25 -7.23
CA THR A 125 2.07 4.77 -8.56
C THR A 125 1.93 3.25 -8.58
N HIS A 126 2.90 2.52 -8.04
CA HIS A 126 2.83 1.06 -7.96
C HIS A 126 1.65 0.56 -7.12
N LEU A 127 1.34 1.22 -6.00
CA LEU A 127 0.15 0.90 -5.21
C LEU A 127 -1.12 1.12 -6.03
N LEU A 128 -1.23 2.24 -6.75
CA LEU A 128 -2.44 2.58 -7.49
C LEU A 128 -2.68 1.59 -8.64
N GLU A 129 -1.64 1.28 -9.41
CA GLU A 129 -1.70 0.32 -10.51
C GLU A 129 -2.18 -1.06 -10.02
N ARG A 130 -1.63 -1.54 -8.89
CA ARG A 130 -2.01 -2.85 -8.34
C ARG A 130 -3.40 -2.85 -7.74
N LEU A 131 -3.78 -1.81 -6.99
CA LEU A 131 -5.13 -1.70 -6.44
C LEU A 131 -6.18 -1.60 -7.55
N ALA A 132 -5.90 -0.90 -8.65
CA ALA A 132 -6.80 -0.84 -9.80
C ALA A 132 -6.99 -2.21 -10.48
N LEU A 133 -5.95 -3.04 -10.54
CA LEU A 133 -6.05 -4.41 -11.06
C LEU A 133 -6.84 -5.33 -10.11
N LEU A 134 -6.73 -5.13 -8.79
CA LEU A 134 -7.40 -5.97 -7.79
C LEU A 134 -8.87 -5.60 -7.55
N ALA A 135 -9.22 -4.33 -7.78
CA ALA A 135 -10.59 -3.84 -7.66
C ALA A 135 -11.46 -4.07 -8.92
N ALA A 136 -10.89 -4.71 -9.96
CA ALA A 136 -11.54 -4.94 -11.25
C ALA A 136 -12.48 -6.15 -11.27
#